data_AF-A0A735W0I4-F1
#
_entry.id   AF-A0A735W0I4-F1
#
_cell.length_a   1.000
_cell.length_b   1.000
_cell.length_c   1.000
_cell.angle_alpha   90.00
_cell.angle_beta   90.00
_cell.angle_gamma   90.00
#
_symmetry.space_group_name_H-M   'P 1'
#
loop_
_entity.id
_entity.type
_entity.pdbx_description
1 polymer ?
#
loop_
_entity_poly.entity_id
_entity_poly.type
_entity_poly.pdbx_seq_one_letter_code
_entity_poly.pdbx_strand_id
1 'polypeptide(L)'
;MLTAKCIGCGCTDDHACVENGQPCRWLRVNRVEGIGVCSSCPEALDQFASTSQEQTTGQCDYRSSPEWKDFASRIGNALCGGRGKA
;
A
#
# COMPACT_ATOMS: atom_id res chain seq x y z
N MET A 1 19.30 -1.27 -3.96
CA MET A 1 18.41 -0.18 -3.53
C MET A 1 17.44 0.08 -4.67
N LEU A 2 16.13 0.05 -4.43
CA LEU A 2 15.14 0.33 -5.48
C LEU A 2 14.98 1.85 -5.63
N THR A 3 15.12 2.35 -6.86
CA THR A 3 14.83 3.75 -7.18
C THR A 3 13.31 3.93 -7.19
N ALA A 4 12.81 4.73 -6.25
CA ALA A 4 11.39 5.06 -6.21
C ALA A 4 10.99 5.89 -7.43
N LYS A 5 9.91 5.48 -8.09
CA LYS A 5 9.34 6.17 -9.26
C LYS A 5 7.97 6.73 -8.93
N CYS A 6 7.70 7.96 -9.35
CA CYS A 6 6.38 8.54 -9.22
C CYS A 6 5.39 7.83 -10.15
N ILE A 7 4.26 7.35 -9.63
CA ILE A 7 3.24 6.66 -10.45
C ILE A 7 2.47 7.61 -11.38
N GLY A 8 2.51 8.92 -11.12
CA GLY A 8 1.85 9.93 -11.96
C GLY A 8 2.73 10.39 -13.12
N CYS A 9 3.92 10.91 -12.82
CA CYS A 9 4.82 11.51 -13.82
C CYS A 9 6.11 10.72 -14.08
N GLY A 10 6.38 9.65 -13.33
CA GLY A 10 7.60 8.85 -13.50
C GLY A 10 8.88 9.48 -12.93
N CYS A 11 8.80 10.62 -12.25
CA CYS A 11 9.99 11.25 -11.66
C CYS A 11 10.67 10.34 -10.64
N THR A 12 11.98 10.53 -10.51
CA THR A 12 12.85 9.77 -9.60
C THR A 12 13.69 10.73 -8.76
N ASP A 13 14.49 10.18 -7.83
CA ASP A 13 15.37 10.97 -6.96
C ASP A 13 16.37 11.84 -7.75
N ASP A 14 16.86 11.32 -8.88
CA ASP A 14 17.82 12.00 -9.77
C ASP A 14 17.12 12.81 -10.89
N HIS A 15 15.86 12.51 -11.18
CA HIS A 15 15.11 13.09 -12.29
C HIS A 15 13.75 13.61 -11.82
N ALA A 16 13.80 14.74 -11.10
CA ALA A 16 12.62 15.43 -10.57
C ALA A 16 11.90 16.23 -11.66
N CYS A 17 10.57 16.29 -11.57
CA CYS A 17 9.80 17.26 -12.36
C CYS A 17 10.15 18.68 -11.95
N VAL A 18 10.09 19.61 -12.90
CA VAL A 18 10.25 21.04 -12.62
C VAL A 18 8.86 21.67 -12.71
N GLU A 19 8.33 22.09 -11.56
CA GLU A 19 7.05 22.80 -11.47
C GLU A 19 7.35 24.24 -11.05
N ASN A 20 6.92 25.20 -11.87
CA ASN A 20 7.08 26.64 -11.59
C ASN A 20 8.54 27.07 -11.29
N GLY A 21 9.52 26.41 -11.94
CA GLY A 21 10.95 26.66 -11.74
C GLY A 21 11.55 26.00 -10.49
N GLN A 22 10.77 25.21 -9.74
CA GLN A 22 11.22 24.48 -8.56
C GLN A 22 11.15 22.96 -8.79
N PRO A 23 12.14 22.18 -8.33
CA PRO A 23 12.07 20.74 -8.43
C PRO A 23 10.94 20.21 -7.52
N CYS A 24 10.18 19.24 -8.03
CA CYS A 24 9.16 18.57 -7.25
C CYS A 24 9.81 17.75 -6.11
N ARG A 25 9.08 17.57 -5.02
CA ARG A 25 9.49 16.75 -3.88
C ARG A 25 8.55 15.56 -3.69
N TRP A 26 9.01 14.50 -3.03
CA TRP A 26 8.16 13.38 -2.64
C TRP A 26 7.10 13.84 -1.62
N LEU A 27 5.81 13.62 -1.94
CA LEU A 27 4.72 13.78 -0.96
C LEU A 27 4.53 12.47 -0.17
N ARG A 28 4.55 11.33 -0.87
CA ARG A 28 4.60 9.99 -0.30
C ARG A 28 5.52 9.11 -1.13
N VAL A 29 6.28 8.24 -0.47
CA VAL A 29 7.18 7.31 -1.16
C VAL A 29 7.28 6.01 -0.39
N ASN A 30 7.15 4.89 -1.11
CA ASN A 30 7.42 3.57 -0.60
C ASN A 30 8.67 3.03 -1.29
N ARG A 31 9.80 3.13 -0.59
CA ARG A 31 11.09 2.66 -1.09
C ARG A 31 11.22 1.13 -1.10
N VAL A 32 10.33 0.42 -0.42
CA VAL A 32 10.27 -1.05 -0.43
C VAL A 32 9.74 -1.54 -1.77
N GLU A 33 8.66 -0.92 -2.24
CA GLU A 33 8.01 -1.27 -3.52
C GLU A 33 8.62 -0.50 -4.71
N GLY A 34 9.47 0.51 -4.45
CA GLY A 34 10.05 1.35 -5.51
C GLY A 34 9.04 2.28 -6.18
N ILE A 35 7.95 2.64 -5.48
CA ILE A 35 6.89 3.52 -6.00
C ILE A 35 6.65 4.70 -5.07
N GLY A 36 6.18 5.82 -5.61
CA GLY A 36 5.87 7.02 -4.84
C GLY A 36 4.97 7.99 -5.59
N VAL A 37 4.73 9.14 -4.98
CA VAL A 37 3.99 10.27 -5.55
C VAL A 37 4.70 11.57 -5.19
N CYS A 38 5.00 12.38 -6.20
CA CYS A 38 5.62 13.68 -6.04
C CYS A 38 4.60 14.81 -5.93
N SER A 39 5.07 16.00 -5.55
CA SER A 39 4.24 17.19 -5.35
C SER A 39 3.50 17.67 -6.61
N SER A 40 4.01 17.33 -7.79
CA SER A 40 3.39 17.70 -9.07
C SER A 40 2.26 16.75 -9.48
N CYS A 41 2.05 15.64 -8.76
CA CYS A 41 0.98 14.68 -9.04
C CYS A 41 0.11 14.43 -7.80
N PRO A 42 -0.53 15.45 -7.23
CA PRO A 42 -1.37 15.28 -6.04
C PRO A 42 -2.56 14.35 -6.29
N GLU A 43 -3.05 14.27 -7.53
CA GLU A 43 -4.16 13.38 -7.91
C GLU A 43 -3.80 11.89 -7.77
N ALA A 44 -2.52 11.55 -7.94
CA ALA A 44 -2.05 10.18 -7.80
C ALA A 44 -1.87 9.76 -6.33
N LEU A 45 -1.94 10.69 -5.37
CA LEU A 45 -1.81 10.37 -3.94
C LEU A 45 -2.93 9.48 -3.44
N ASP A 46 -4.16 9.71 -3.91
CA ASP A 46 -5.34 8.95 -3.47
C ASP A 46 -5.24 7.48 -3.90
N GLN A 47 -4.82 7.26 -5.15
CA GLN A 47 -4.52 5.93 -5.67
C GLN A 47 -3.39 5.26 -4.87
N PHE A 48 -2.30 5.98 -4.60
CA PHE A 48 -1.18 5.48 -3.81
C PHE A 48 -1.56 5.13 -2.36
N ALA A 49 -2.45 5.90 -1.74
CA ALA A 49 -2.97 5.60 -0.41
C ALA A 49 -3.78 4.30 -0.39
N SER A 50 -4.56 4.07 -1.45
CA SER A 50 -5.35 2.85 -1.64
C SER A 50 -4.46 1.63 -1.87
N THR A 51 -3.40 1.75 -2.67
CA THR A 51 -2.46 0.63 -2.94
C THR A 51 -1.62 0.23 -1.72
N SER A 52 -1.44 1.13 -0.74
CA SER A 52 -0.60 0.87 0.44
C SER A 52 -1.31 0.07 1.53
N GLN A 53 -2.63 -0.09 1.47
CA GLN A 53 -3.42 -0.82 2.49
C GLN A 53 -3.94 -2.18 2.00
N GLU A 54 -3.90 -2.45 0.70
CA GLU A 54 -4.44 -3.70 0.12
C GLU A 54 -3.40 -4.82 0.01
N GLN A 55 -2.28 -4.71 0.74
CA GLN A 55 -1.33 -5.81 0.97
C GLN A 55 -1.39 -6.37 2.41
N THR A 56 -2.48 -6.13 3.14
CA THR A 56 -3.04 -7.24 3.93
C THR A 56 -3.64 -8.19 2.90
N THR A 57 -2.80 -9.14 2.51
CA THR A 57 -3.04 -10.49 1.97
C THR A 57 -4.50 -10.87 1.74
N GLY A 58 -4.78 -11.65 0.69
CA GLY A 58 -6.08 -12.26 0.38
C GLY A 58 -6.75 -13.01 1.54
N GLN A 59 -7.29 -12.26 2.50
CA GLN A 59 -7.97 -12.70 3.69
C GLN A 59 -9.48 -12.54 3.51
N CYS A 60 -9.97 -12.99 2.35
CA CYS A 60 -11.40 -13.16 2.08
C CYS A 60 -11.63 -14.51 1.38
N ASP A 61 -10.76 -14.89 0.44
CA ASP A 61 -10.95 -16.10 -0.36
C ASP A 61 -10.53 -17.39 0.36
N TYR A 62 -9.49 -17.37 1.20
CA TYR A 62 -9.03 -18.59 1.88
C TYR A 62 -10.03 -19.09 2.96
N ARG A 63 -10.89 -18.20 3.48
CA ARG A 63 -11.86 -18.53 4.53
C ARG A 63 -13.02 -19.41 4.05
N SER A 64 -13.24 -19.50 2.73
CA SER A 64 -14.29 -20.34 2.12
C SER A 64 -13.82 -21.74 1.73
N SER A 65 -12.52 -22.05 1.85
CA SER A 65 -12.02 -23.39 1.52
C SER A 65 -12.38 -24.40 2.62
N PRO A 66 -12.92 -25.59 2.29
CA PRO A 66 -13.31 -26.62 3.28
C PRO A 66 -12.20 -26.97 4.27
N GLU A 67 -10.94 -26.97 3.80
CA GLU A 67 -9.73 -27.25 4.57
C GLU A 67 -9.53 -26.29 5.76
N TRP A 68 -9.98 -25.03 5.64
CA TRP A 68 -9.90 -24.03 6.71
C TRP A 68 -10.79 -24.37 7.91
N LYS A 69 -11.93 -25.04 7.69
CA LYS A 69 -12.89 -25.38 8.75
C LYS A 69 -12.35 -26.49 9.66
N ASP A 70 -11.54 -27.40 9.13
CA ASP A 70 -10.85 -28.42 9.91
C ASP A 70 -9.72 -27.80 10.75
N PHE A 71 -8.91 -26.93 10.15
CA PHE A 71 -7.83 -26.22 10.85
C PHE A 71 -8.35 -25.34 12.00
N ALA A 72 -9.42 -24.56 11.78
CA ALA A 72 -10.03 -23.73 12.82
C ALA A 72 -10.65 -24.54 13.97
N SER A 73 -11.18 -25.74 13.66
CA SER A 73 -11.72 -26.64 14.68
C SER A 73 -10.63 -27.21 15.60
N ARG A 74 -9.42 -27.45 15.06
CA ARG A 74 -8.29 -28.01 15.82
C ARG A 74 -7.57 -27.01 16.72
N ILE A 75 -7.56 -25.73 16.33
CA ILE A 75 -6.88 -24.66 17.10
C ILE A 75 -7.82 -24.03 18.15
N GLY A 76 -9.12 -24.32 18.09
CA GLY A 76 -10.13 -23.59 18.83
C GLY A 76 -10.22 -22.14 18.32
N ASN A 77 -11.40 -21.54 18.43
CA ASN A 77 -11.70 -20.21 17.89
C ASN A 77 -10.99 -19.04 18.63
N ALA A 78 -9.73 -19.23 19.07
CA ALA A 78 -8.97 -18.33 19.94
C ALA A 78 -8.38 -17.09 19.24
N LEU A 79 -8.54 -16.93 17.93
CA LEU A 79 -7.95 -15.81 17.17
C LEU A 79 -8.95 -14.74 16.70
N CYS A 80 -10.13 -14.66 17.30
CA CYS A 80 -10.98 -13.46 17.18
C CYS A 80 -11.01 -12.72 18.53
N GLY A 81 -9.88 -12.08 18.85
CA GLY A 81 -9.81 -11.04 19.85
C GLY A 81 -10.69 -9.86 19.40
N GLY A 82 -11.80 -9.65 20.10
CA GLY A 82 -12.69 -8.52 19.87
C GLY A 82 -11.96 -7.19 20.03
N ARG A 83 -12.19 -6.28 19.09
CA ARG A 83 -11.98 -4.84 19.31
C ARG A 83 -13.34 -4.18 19.43
N GLY A 84 -13.67 -3.83 20.67
CA GLY A 84 -14.90 -3.14 21.03
C GLY A 84 -15.04 -1.76 20.39
N LYS A 85 -16.30 -1.31 20.36
CA LYS A 85 -16.67 0.09 20.33
C LYS A 85 -17.77 0.24 21.38
N ALA A 86 -17.48 1.09 22.36
CA ALA A 86 -18.42 1.57 23.37
C ALA A 86 -19.52 2.43 22.73
#